data_AF-A0AAU9L6T8-F1
#
_entry.id   AF-A0AAU9L6T8-F1
#
_cell.length_a   1.000
_cell.length_b   1.000
_cell.length_c   1.000
_cell.angle_alpha   90.00
_cell.angle_beta   90.00
_cell.angle_gamma   90.00
#
_symmetry.space_group_name_H-M   'P 1'
#
loop_
_entity.id
_entity.type
_entity.pdbx_description
1 polymer ?
#
loop_
_entity_poly.entity_id
_entity_poly.type
_entity_poly.pdbx_seq_one_letter_code
_entity_poly.pdbx_strand_id
1 'polypeptide(L)'
;MLLFEKASRPAVTSGHKRKIVLSDDCREKQRARYCSWTELEYEMVLEEATLLREELGLLLFVALDLSKDLGCDTTCVQVYLTTLEQIRDGMVSSQALTVPQIRAMCQQMLTMMQYLCRVHDNQFALIEMQEELRACRNRFLLFICKNAAMIGL
;
A
#
# COMPACT_ATOMS: atom_id res chain seq x y z
N MET A 1 50.73 55.83 -15.01
CA MET A 1 51.02 56.60 -13.78
C MET A 1 50.45 55.80 -12.61
N LEU A 2 51.32 55.42 -11.66
CA LEU A 2 51.04 54.59 -10.47
C LEU A 2 50.46 55.42 -9.32
N LEU A 3 49.70 54.74 -8.42
CA LEU A 3 49.63 54.84 -6.93
C LEU A 3 48.23 54.28 -6.47
N PHE A 4 48.07 53.07 -5.91
CA PHE A 4 48.24 52.64 -4.49
C PHE A 4 47.60 53.62 -3.48
N GLU A 5 46.73 53.30 -2.51
CA GLU A 5 46.34 52.17 -1.65
C GLU A 5 44.81 52.30 -1.36
N LYS A 6 44.01 51.45 -0.69
CA LYS A 6 44.23 50.55 0.45
C LYS A 6 43.02 49.62 0.63
N ALA A 7 43.28 48.44 1.16
CA ALA A 7 42.34 47.37 1.40
C ALA A 7 41.29 47.67 2.49
N SER A 8 40.08 47.15 2.29
CA SER A 8 39.23 46.65 3.39
C SER A 8 38.40 45.46 2.89
N ARG A 9 38.87 44.25 3.19
CA ARG A 9 38.04 43.03 3.13
C ARG A 9 37.03 43.09 4.30
N PRO A 10 35.75 42.76 4.11
CA PRO A 10 35.01 42.12 5.18
C PRO A 10 35.31 40.62 5.15
N ALA A 11 35.61 40.10 6.33
CA ALA A 11 36.00 38.73 6.59
C ALA A 11 34.95 37.71 6.14
N VAL A 12 35.44 36.56 5.70
CA VAL A 12 34.71 35.30 5.64
C VAL A 12 34.29 34.96 7.06
N THR A 13 33.00 35.14 7.38
CA THR A 13 32.40 34.56 8.59
C THR A 13 31.67 33.27 8.22
N SER A 14 32.09 32.24 8.94
CA SER A 14 31.57 30.89 8.97
C SER A 14 30.04 30.78 9.05
N GLY A 15 29.49 29.90 8.19
CA GLY A 15 28.43 28.96 8.54
C GLY A 15 27.11 29.52 9.02
N HIS A 16 26.14 29.69 8.11
CA HIS A 16 24.71 29.58 8.42
C HIS A 16 24.03 28.73 7.34
N LYS A 17 24.02 27.41 7.54
CA LYS A 17 23.01 26.56 6.88
C LYS A 17 21.65 27.06 7.38
N ARG A 18 20.88 27.72 6.52
CA ARG A 18 19.47 28.02 6.81
C ARG A 18 18.75 26.69 6.95
N LYS A 19 18.60 26.23 8.19
CA LYS A 19 17.70 25.13 8.52
C LYS A 19 16.30 25.68 8.28
N ILE A 20 15.67 25.31 7.17
CA ILE A 20 14.25 25.52 6.97
C ILE A 20 13.57 24.63 8.01
N VAL A 21 13.32 25.20 9.19
CA VAL A 21 12.45 24.59 10.18
C VAL A 21 11.04 24.84 9.67
N LEU A 22 10.49 23.85 8.96
CA LEU A 22 9.06 23.80 8.73
C LEU A 22 8.42 23.75 10.12
N SER A 23 7.74 24.83 10.50
CA SER A 23 6.96 24.90 11.74
C SER A 23 6.02 23.69 11.80
N ASP A 24 5.90 23.03 12.95
CA ASP A 24 5.02 21.87 13.12
C ASP A 24 3.59 22.20 12.69
N ASP A 25 3.14 23.44 12.87
CA ASP A 25 1.85 23.94 12.38
C ASP A 25 1.62 23.79 10.87
N CYS A 26 2.68 23.80 10.05
CA CYS A 26 2.55 23.63 8.60
C CYS A 26 2.37 22.15 8.21
N ARG A 27 3.01 21.23 8.96
CA ARG A 27 2.79 19.79 8.82
C ARG A 27 1.45 19.37 9.41
N GLU A 28 1.04 19.97 10.52
CA GLU A 28 -0.26 19.75 11.16
C GLU A 28 -1.40 20.26 10.27
N LYS A 29 -1.26 21.45 9.66
CA LYS A 29 -2.24 21.99 8.69
C LYS A 29 -2.24 21.23 7.37
N GLN A 30 -1.12 20.64 6.94
CA GLN A 30 -1.13 19.70 5.81
C GLN A 30 -1.85 18.41 6.17
N ARG A 31 -1.55 17.79 7.32
CA ARG A 31 -2.29 16.60 7.80
C ARG A 31 -3.79 16.87 7.98
N ALA A 32 -4.16 18.01 8.53
CA ALA A 32 -5.56 18.38 8.73
C ALA A 32 -6.32 18.67 7.42
N ARG A 33 -5.63 19.10 6.35
CA ARG A 33 -6.23 19.23 5.01
C ARG A 33 -6.26 17.91 4.22
N TYR A 34 -5.44 16.92 4.59
CA TYR A 34 -5.33 15.62 3.92
C TYR A 34 -6.13 14.49 4.59
N CYS A 35 -6.72 14.70 5.77
CA CYS A 35 -7.24 13.61 6.62
C CYS A 35 -8.73 13.70 6.99
N SER A 36 -9.60 14.18 6.12
CA SER A 36 -11.03 13.81 6.21
C SER A 36 -11.46 13.31 4.84
N TRP A 37 -11.46 11.99 4.68
CA TRP A 37 -12.15 11.37 3.55
C TRP A 37 -13.61 11.80 3.62
N THR A 38 -14.20 12.14 2.49
CA THR A 38 -15.65 12.22 2.40
C THR A 38 -16.25 10.84 2.66
N GLU A 39 -17.50 10.80 3.11
CA GLU A 39 -18.22 9.54 3.30
C GLU A 39 -18.25 8.73 1.99
N LEU A 40 -18.46 9.39 0.85
CA LEU A 40 -18.44 8.75 -0.45
C LEU A 40 -17.06 8.15 -0.80
N GLU A 41 -15.97 8.89 -0.59
CA GLU A 41 -14.61 8.36 -0.84
C GLU A 41 -14.31 7.15 0.04
N TYR A 42 -14.73 7.19 1.29
CA TYR A 42 -14.58 6.08 2.23
C TYR A 42 -15.34 4.83 1.76
N GLU A 43 -16.62 4.97 1.44
CA GLU A 43 -17.45 3.86 0.97
C GLU A 43 -16.91 3.28 -0.34
N MET A 44 -16.51 4.13 -1.30
CA MET A 44 -15.92 3.67 -2.57
C MET A 44 -14.62 2.88 -2.36
N VAL A 45 -13.75 3.35 -1.44
CA VAL A 45 -12.50 2.64 -1.14
C VAL A 45 -12.79 1.29 -0.49
N LEU A 46 -13.75 1.21 0.42
CA LEU A 46 -14.12 -0.06 1.06
C LEU A 46 -14.80 -1.03 0.10
N GLU A 47 -15.68 -0.56 -0.76
CA GLU A 47 -16.32 -1.38 -1.80
C GLU A 47 -15.26 -1.97 -2.73
N GLU A 48 -14.36 -1.14 -3.27
CA GLU A 48 -13.30 -1.60 -4.17
C GLU A 48 -12.33 -2.57 -3.45
N ALA A 49 -11.98 -2.29 -2.19
CA ALA A 49 -11.18 -3.19 -1.37
C ALA A 49 -11.87 -4.53 -1.09
N THR A 50 -13.20 -4.54 -0.92
CA THR A 50 -14.00 -5.75 -0.69
C THR A 50 -13.96 -6.65 -1.90
N LEU A 51 -14.17 -6.08 -3.10
CA LEU A 51 -14.11 -6.83 -4.36
C LEU A 51 -12.71 -7.42 -4.57
N LEU A 52 -11.65 -6.65 -4.33
CA LEU A 52 -10.28 -7.13 -4.44
C LEU A 52 -9.97 -8.24 -3.43
N ARG A 53 -10.55 -8.19 -2.23
CA ARG A 53 -10.43 -9.23 -1.21
C ARG A 53 -11.11 -10.53 -1.65
N GLU A 54 -12.29 -10.45 -2.23
CA GLU A 54 -13.01 -11.63 -2.75
C GLU A 54 -12.23 -12.33 -3.84
N GLU A 55 -11.74 -11.58 -4.82
CA GLU A 55 -10.96 -12.13 -5.93
C GLU A 55 -9.64 -12.75 -5.47
N LEU A 56 -8.94 -12.07 -4.56
CA LEU A 56 -7.73 -12.61 -3.94
C LEU A 56 -8.04 -13.90 -3.16
N GLY A 57 -9.19 -13.97 -2.49
CA GLY A 57 -9.67 -15.17 -1.81
C GLY A 57 -9.87 -16.33 -2.78
N LEU A 58 -10.51 -16.10 -3.92
CA LEU A 58 -10.69 -17.11 -4.97
C LEU A 58 -9.34 -17.64 -5.49
N LEU A 59 -8.38 -16.75 -5.75
CA LEU A 59 -7.03 -17.16 -6.16
C LEU A 59 -6.33 -17.98 -5.07
N LEU A 60 -6.45 -17.60 -3.79
CA LEU A 60 -5.88 -18.38 -2.69
C LEU A 60 -6.52 -19.77 -2.54
N PHE A 61 -7.82 -19.91 -2.77
CA PHE A 61 -8.47 -21.22 -2.79
C PHE A 61 -7.94 -22.11 -3.91
N VAL A 62 -7.82 -21.57 -5.13
CA VAL A 62 -7.23 -22.31 -6.25
C VAL A 62 -5.77 -22.68 -5.96
N ALA A 63 -4.98 -21.76 -5.42
CA ALA A 63 -3.60 -22.03 -5.04
C ALA A 63 -3.49 -23.13 -3.98
N LEU A 64 -4.43 -23.17 -3.02
CA LEU A 64 -4.49 -24.21 -2.00
C LEU A 64 -4.74 -25.58 -2.61
N ASP A 65 -5.72 -25.69 -3.50
CA ASP A 65 -6.09 -26.95 -4.10
C ASP A 65 -5.00 -27.46 -5.06
N LEU A 66 -4.42 -26.58 -5.88
CA LEU A 66 -3.24 -26.89 -6.69
C LEU A 66 -2.07 -27.38 -5.83
N SER A 67 -1.82 -26.74 -4.69
CA SER A 67 -0.75 -27.14 -3.80
C SER A 67 -0.98 -28.53 -3.21
N LYS A 68 -2.23 -28.89 -2.87
CA LYS A 68 -2.57 -30.25 -2.43
C LYS A 68 -2.36 -31.26 -3.54
N ASP A 69 -2.85 -30.97 -4.74
CA ASP A 69 -2.79 -31.88 -5.89
C ASP A 69 -1.34 -32.14 -6.33
N LEU A 70 -0.48 -31.13 -6.23
CA LEU A 70 0.95 -31.21 -6.54
C LEU A 70 1.81 -31.68 -5.35
N GLY A 71 1.22 -31.94 -4.18
CA GLY A 71 1.96 -32.36 -2.97
C GLY A 71 2.91 -31.29 -2.41
N CYS A 72 2.62 -30.01 -2.65
CA CYS A 72 3.38 -28.87 -2.15
C CYS A 72 2.95 -28.47 -0.72
N ASP A 73 3.80 -27.70 -0.02
CA ASP A 73 3.41 -27.13 1.29
C ASP A 73 2.26 -26.13 1.14
N THR A 74 1.24 -26.28 1.98
CA THR A 74 0.01 -25.48 1.99
C THR A 74 -0.05 -24.47 3.13
N THR A 75 0.93 -24.48 4.04
CA THR A 75 0.91 -23.73 5.29
C THR A 75 0.70 -22.22 5.06
N CYS A 76 1.47 -21.62 4.16
CA CYS A 76 1.35 -20.18 3.87
C CYS A 76 -0.01 -19.81 3.28
N VAL A 77 -0.54 -20.62 2.36
CA VAL A 77 -1.85 -20.36 1.74
C VAL A 77 -2.97 -20.43 2.78
N GLN A 78 -2.92 -21.40 3.70
CA GLN A 78 -3.89 -21.53 4.79
C GLN A 78 -3.84 -20.34 5.76
N VAL A 79 -2.63 -19.88 6.11
CA VAL A 79 -2.46 -18.68 6.94
C VAL A 79 -3.08 -17.47 6.23
N TYR A 80 -2.83 -17.30 4.94
CA TYR A 80 -3.39 -16.18 4.18
C TYR A 80 -4.91 -16.24 4.06
N LEU A 81 -5.50 -17.41 3.81
CA LEU A 81 -6.95 -17.57 3.84
C LEU A 81 -7.53 -17.17 5.21
N THR A 82 -6.90 -17.60 6.30
CA THR A 82 -7.31 -17.22 7.66
C THR A 82 -7.23 -15.70 7.87
N THR A 83 -6.13 -15.06 7.45
CA THR A 83 -5.99 -13.60 7.53
C THR A 83 -7.03 -12.88 6.68
N LEU A 84 -7.35 -13.39 5.50
CA LEU A 84 -8.33 -12.79 4.59
C LEU A 84 -9.76 -12.87 5.14
N GLU A 85 -10.07 -13.90 5.94
CA GLU A 85 -11.32 -13.97 6.69
C GLU A 85 -11.36 -13.03 7.89
N GLN A 86 -10.25 -12.86 8.61
CA GLN A 86 -10.16 -11.83 9.66
C GLN A 86 -10.37 -10.42 9.09
N ILE A 87 -9.83 -10.17 7.89
CA ILE A 87 -10.07 -8.92 7.15
C ILE A 87 -11.56 -8.76 6.86
N ARG A 88 -12.20 -9.79 6.27
CA ARG A 88 -13.65 -9.77 5.96
C ARG A 88 -14.48 -9.45 7.19
N ASP A 89 -14.21 -10.13 8.30
CA ASP A 89 -14.96 -9.94 9.54
C ASP A 89 -14.78 -8.52 10.08
N GLY A 90 -13.60 -7.92 9.90
CA GLY A 90 -13.35 -6.50 10.20
C GLY A 90 -14.14 -5.54 9.30
N MET A 91 -14.25 -5.84 8.01
CA MET A 91 -14.98 -5.01 7.03
C MET A 91 -16.50 -5.05 7.20
N VAL A 92 -17.05 -6.19 7.64
CA VAL A 92 -18.50 -6.38 7.86
C VAL A 92 -18.93 -5.94 9.27
N SER A 93 -17.98 -5.53 10.12
CA SER A 93 -18.29 -5.05 11.47
C SER A 93 -19.15 -3.77 11.43
N SER A 94 -19.99 -3.57 12.46
CA SER A 94 -20.80 -2.35 12.58
C SER A 94 -19.99 -1.09 12.89
N GLN A 95 -18.68 -1.24 13.16
CA GLN A 95 -17.79 -0.13 13.45
C GLN A 95 -17.05 0.29 12.18
N ALA A 96 -17.08 1.58 11.87
CA ALA A 96 -16.30 2.14 10.76
C ALA A 96 -14.80 1.88 10.96
N LEU A 97 -14.14 1.45 9.88
CA LEU A 97 -12.70 1.23 9.85
C LEU A 97 -11.95 2.55 9.86
N THR A 98 -10.88 2.62 10.64
CA THR A 98 -9.96 3.75 10.63
C THR A 98 -9.00 3.65 9.44
N VAL A 99 -8.49 4.77 8.93
CA VAL A 99 -7.49 4.79 7.84
C VAL A 99 -6.27 3.89 8.13
N PRO A 100 -5.71 3.85 9.36
CA PRO A 100 -4.65 2.89 9.68
C PRO A 100 -5.06 1.41 9.54
N GLN A 101 -6.30 1.05 9.88
CA GLN A 101 -6.80 -0.31 9.68
C GLN A 101 -6.96 -0.64 8.20
N ILE A 102 -7.50 0.30 7.40
CA ILE A 102 -7.60 0.15 5.94
C ILE A 102 -6.19 -0.03 5.34
N ARG A 103 -5.22 0.79 5.74
CA ARG A 103 -3.83 0.65 5.32
C ARG A 103 -3.26 -0.73 5.63
N ALA A 104 -3.43 -1.19 6.87
CA ALA A 104 -2.92 -2.49 7.30
C ALA A 104 -3.54 -3.63 6.48
N MET A 105 -4.85 -3.59 6.26
CA MET A 105 -5.57 -4.52 5.39
C MET A 105 -5.00 -4.54 3.97
N CYS A 106 -4.85 -3.36 3.34
CA CYS A 106 -4.28 -3.25 2.00
C CYS A 106 -2.85 -3.80 1.93
N GLN A 107 -2.03 -3.59 2.96
CA GLN A 107 -0.66 -4.14 3.02
C GLN A 107 -0.66 -5.66 3.15
N GLN A 108 -1.57 -6.23 3.94
CA GLN A 108 -1.72 -7.68 4.06
C GLN A 108 -2.14 -8.30 2.71
N MET A 109 -3.15 -7.73 2.06
CA MET A 109 -3.61 -8.18 0.74
C MET A 109 -2.51 -8.06 -0.33
N LEU A 110 -1.73 -6.97 -0.30
CA LEU A 110 -0.58 -6.79 -1.21
C LEU A 110 0.45 -7.91 -1.02
N THR A 111 0.73 -8.27 0.23
CA THR A 111 1.68 -9.34 0.56
C THR A 111 1.20 -10.68 -0.01
N MET A 112 -0.08 -10.99 0.13
CA MET A 112 -0.69 -12.19 -0.45
C MET A 112 -0.62 -12.21 -1.98
N MET A 113 -0.93 -11.09 -2.64
CA MET A 113 -0.82 -10.96 -4.09
C MET A 113 0.62 -11.17 -4.58
N GLN A 114 1.60 -10.59 -3.88
CA GLN A 114 3.01 -10.79 -4.17
C GLN A 114 3.44 -12.25 -3.99
N TYR A 115 2.94 -12.92 -2.96
CA TYR A 115 3.19 -14.33 -2.72
C TYR A 115 2.64 -15.19 -3.87
N LEU A 116 1.38 -15.00 -4.28
CA LEU A 116 0.78 -15.72 -5.40
C LEU A 116 1.60 -15.54 -6.69
N CYS A 117 1.98 -14.30 -7.02
CA CYS A 117 2.80 -14.02 -8.19
C CYS A 117 4.21 -14.63 -8.14
N ARG A 118 4.78 -14.86 -6.96
CA ARG A 118 6.14 -15.40 -6.81
C ARG A 118 6.16 -16.93 -6.75
N VAL A 119 5.19 -17.51 -6.05
CA VAL A 119 5.21 -18.94 -5.69
C VAL A 119 4.30 -19.74 -6.61
N HIS A 120 3.15 -19.19 -6.98
CA HIS A 120 2.11 -19.95 -7.67
C HIS A 120 1.99 -19.63 -9.16
N ASP A 121 2.65 -18.60 -9.70
CA ASP A 121 2.51 -18.20 -11.12
C ASP A 121 2.65 -19.35 -12.12
N ASN A 122 3.63 -20.24 -11.93
CA ASN A 122 3.80 -21.44 -12.75
C ASN A 122 2.69 -22.47 -12.55
N GLN A 123 2.15 -22.61 -11.33
CA GLN A 123 1.06 -23.54 -11.03
C GLN A 123 -0.26 -23.07 -11.64
N PHE A 124 -0.53 -21.76 -11.59
CA PHE A 124 -1.66 -21.15 -12.29
C PHE A 124 -1.55 -21.35 -13.82
N ALA A 125 -0.34 -21.41 -14.37
CA ALA A 125 -0.11 -21.72 -15.79
C ALA A 125 -0.64 -23.09 -16.20
N LEU A 126 -0.50 -24.08 -15.31
CA LEU A 126 -0.91 -25.47 -15.58
C LEU A 126 -2.42 -25.61 -15.80
N ILE A 127 -3.20 -24.66 -15.28
CA ILE A 127 -4.66 -24.61 -15.38
C ILE A 127 -5.15 -23.36 -16.14
N GLU A 128 -4.26 -22.73 -16.92
CA GLU A 128 -4.58 -21.55 -17.76
C GLU A 128 -5.09 -20.31 -17.00
N MET A 129 -4.85 -20.21 -15.69
CA MET A 129 -5.35 -19.13 -14.84
C MET A 129 -4.36 -17.96 -14.60
N GLN A 130 -3.29 -17.87 -15.39
CA GLN A 130 -2.28 -16.80 -15.25
C GLN A 130 -2.83 -15.41 -15.59
N GLU A 131 -3.76 -15.33 -16.53
CA GLU A 131 -4.34 -14.04 -16.93
C GLU A 131 -5.25 -13.48 -15.83
N GLU A 132 -5.96 -14.35 -15.10
CA GLU A 132 -6.78 -14.01 -13.94
C GLU A 132 -5.91 -13.47 -12.80
N LEU A 133 -4.79 -14.15 -12.50
CA LEU A 133 -3.81 -13.68 -11.52
C LEU A 133 -3.27 -12.29 -11.92
N ARG A 134 -2.92 -12.11 -13.19
CA ARG A 134 -2.40 -10.84 -13.74
C ARG A 134 -3.45 -9.74 -13.71
N ALA A 135 -4.71 -10.04 -14.05
CA ALA A 135 -5.81 -9.09 -14.04
C ALA A 135 -6.13 -8.63 -12.61
N CYS A 136 -6.18 -9.56 -11.66
CA CYS A 136 -6.38 -9.22 -10.25
C CYS A 136 -5.23 -8.36 -9.72
N ARG A 137 -3.97 -8.74 -10.00
CA ARG A 137 -2.79 -7.93 -9.66
C ARG A 137 -2.85 -6.53 -10.23
N ASN A 138 -3.20 -6.39 -11.51
CA ASN A 138 -3.25 -5.08 -12.17
C ASN A 138 -4.32 -4.19 -11.55
N ARG A 139 -5.50 -4.74 -11.24
CA ARG A 139 -6.56 -4.00 -10.52
C ARG A 139 -6.13 -3.60 -9.12
N PHE A 140 -5.47 -4.49 -8.39
CA PHE A 140 -4.93 -4.19 -7.06
C PHE A 140 -3.90 -3.04 -7.12
N LEU A 141 -2.99 -3.06 -8.09
CA LEU A 141 -2.01 -1.98 -8.28
C LEU A 141 -2.67 -0.65 -8.64
N LEU A 142 -3.68 -0.67 -9.52
CA LEU A 142 -4.44 0.53 -9.87
C LEU A 142 -5.16 1.12 -8.64
N PHE A 143 -5.81 0.28 -7.84
CA PHE A 143 -6.44 0.66 -6.59
C PHE A 143 -5.44 1.31 -5.62
N ILE A 144 -4.27 0.69 -5.40
CA ILE A 144 -3.25 1.25 -4.52
C ILE A 144 -2.73 2.58 -5.08
N CYS A 145 -2.39 2.67 -6.36
CA CYS A 145 -1.91 3.90 -6.98
C CYS A 145 -2.93 5.04 -6.89
N LYS A 146 -4.21 4.74 -7.11
CA LYS A 146 -5.31 5.72 -7.04
C LYS A 146 -5.50 6.25 -5.62
N ASN A 147 -5.33 5.40 -4.62
CA ASN A 147 -5.66 5.72 -3.23
C ASN A 147 -4.44 5.92 -2.32
N ALA A 148 -3.21 5.83 -2.84
CA ALA A 148 -1.97 5.87 -2.05
C ALA A 148 -1.87 7.11 -1.14
N ALA A 149 -2.19 8.30 -1.67
CA ALA A 149 -2.15 9.53 -0.89
C ALA A 149 -3.18 9.55 0.24
N MET A 150 -4.35 8.94 0.03
CA MET A 150 -5.44 8.90 1.00
C MET A 150 -5.19 7.85 2.09
N ILE A 151 -4.70 6.67 1.70
CA ILE A 151 -4.41 5.54 2.60
C ILE A 151 -3.07 5.76 3.31
N GLY A 152 -2.17 6.57 2.75
CA GLY A 152 -0.83 6.84 3.28
C GLY A 152 0.13 5.67 3.05
N LEU A 153 0.17 5.17 1.81
CA LEU A 153 1.07 4.12 1.32
C LEU A 153 2.23 4.70 0.50
#